data_AF-A0A8N5EKJ6-F1
#
_entry.id   AF-A0A8N5EKJ6-F1
#
_cell.length_a   1.000
_cell.length_b   1.000
_cell.length_c   1.000
_cell.angle_alpha   90.00
_cell.angle_beta   90.00
_cell.angle_gamma   90.00
#
_symmetry.space_group_name_H-M   'P 1'
#
loop_
_entity.id
_entity.type
_entity.pdbx_description
1 polymer ?
#
loop_
_entity_poly.entity_id
_entity_poly.type
_entity_poly.pdbx_seq_one_letter_code
_entity_poly.pdbx_strand_id
1 'polypeptide(L)'
;MHTSESTQDGSNTVEAVLSAAEIAFESLENPEDFGDPYQVAMNYVEEHKILQIFQDITEKLLIHKPDDPLEFILLEVQSMINARQAEPEKLSE
;
A
#
# COMPACT_ATOMS: atom_id res chain seq x y z
N MET A 1 32.73 -21.29 30.12
CA MET A 1 32.10 -21.24 28.78
C MET A 1 31.09 -20.11 28.82
N HIS A 2 31.28 -19.08 27.99
CA HIS A 2 30.28 -18.04 27.78
C HIS A 2 29.50 -18.39 26.52
N THR A 3 28.19 -18.55 26.63
CA THR A 3 27.30 -18.50 25.47
C THR A 3 26.26 -17.43 25.77
N SER A 4 26.43 -16.28 25.11
CA SER A 4 25.49 -15.18 25.11
C SER A 4 24.19 -15.61 24.43
N GLU A 5 23.09 -15.41 25.13
CA GLU A 5 21.74 -15.55 24.61
C GLU A 5 21.39 -14.26 23.86
N SER A 6 21.21 -14.35 22.55
CA SER A 6 20.82 -13.23 21.68
C SER A 6 19.31 -13.20 21.57
N THR A 7 18.67 -12.35 22.38
CA THR A 7 17.25 -12.02 22.25
C THR A 7 17.06 -11.14 21.02
N GLN A 8 16.44 -11.68 19.97
CA GLN A 8 16.03 -10.91 18.80
C GLN A 8 14.74 -10.14 19.16
N ASP A 9 14.94 -8.87 19.47
CA ASP A 9 13.91 -7.88 19.79
C ASP A 9 13.08 -7.51 18.54
N GLY A 10 11.77 -7.58 18.67
CA GLY A 10 10.78 -7.29 17.62
C GLY A 10 10.47 -5.80 17.46
N SER A 11 11.38 -4.92 17.86
CA SER A 11 11.19 -3.46 17.92
C SER A 11 11.62 -2.70 16.66
N ASN A 12 12.17 -3.39 15.66
CA ASN A 12 12.98 -2.72 14.62
C ASN A 12 12.17 -2.20 13.42
N THR A 13 10.88 -2.57 13.29
CA THR A 13 10.09 -2.24 12.08
C THR A 13 9.57 -0.82 12.10
N VAL A 14 9.07 -0.35 13.25
CA VAL A 14 8.57 1.03 13.39
C VAL A 14 9.70 2.03 13.32
N GLU A 15 10.84 1.72 13.93
CA GLU A 15 12.02 2.59 13.98
C GLU A 15 12.70 2.69 12.61
N ALA A 16 12.76 1.58 11.86
CA ALA A 16 13.24 1.58 10.48
C ALA A 16 12.32 2.39 9.54
N VAL A 17 10.99 2.32 9.73
CA VAL A 17 10.03 3.10 8.94
C VAL A 17 10.13 4.59 9.25
N LEU A 18 10.24 4.96 10.52
CA LEU A 18 10.47 6.34 10.95
C LEU A 18 11.79 6.88 10.40
N SER A 19 12.86 6.10 10.52
CA SER A 19 14.18 6.48 9.99
C SER A 19 14.18 6.63 8.46
N ALA A 20 13.50 5.73 7.74
CA ALA A 20 13.36 5.84 6.30
C ALA A 20 12.56 7.08 5.88
N ALA A 21 11.51 7.43 6.63
CA ALA A 21 10.73 8.64 6.41
C ALA A 21 11.56 9.91 6.67
N GLU A 22 12.40 9.91 7.70
CA GLU A 22 13.29 11.03 8.05
C GLU A 22 14.39 11.23 7.00
N ILE A 23 15.02 10.14 6.54
CA ILE A 23 16.02 10.17 5.46
C ILE A 23 15.40 10.65 4.15
N ALA A 24 14.18 10.18 3.84
CA ALA A 24 13.45 10.64 2.66
C ALA A 24 13.11 12.13 2.74
N PHE A 25 12.85 12.66 3.95
CA PHE A 25 12.52 14.06 4.19
C PHE A 25 13.75 14.98 4.14
N GLU A 26 14.90 14.54 4.67
CA GLU A 26 16.17 15.30 4.62
C GLU A 26 16.76 15.38 3.21
N SER A 27 16.46 14.42 2.33
CA SER A 27 16.88 14.45 0.92
C SER A 27 16.06 15.41 0.04
N LEU A 28 15.01 16.05 0.57
CA LEU A 28 14.18 16.99 -0.17
C LEU A 28 14.81 18.38 -0.09
N GLU A 29 15.70 18.68 -1.04
CA GLU A 29 16.36 19.99 -1.15
C GLU A 29 15.40 21.18 -1.37
N ASN A 30 14.09 20.94 -1.54
CA ASN A 30 13.05 21.98 -1.51
C ASN A 30 11.70 21.42 -1.04
N PRO A 31 11.29 21.65 0.21
CA PRO A 31 9.97 21.25 0.69
C PRO A 31 8.82 22.02 0.01
N GLU A 32 9.11 23.12 -0.69
CA GLU A 32 8.11 23.88 -1.47
C GLU A 32 7.77 23.24 -2.83
N ASP A 33 8.62 22.36 -3.37
CA ASP A 33 8.37 21.64 -4.63
C ASP A 33 7.41 20.44 -4.45
N PHE A 34 7.35 19.92 -3.23
CA PHE A 34 6.39 18.91 -2.83
C PHE A 34 5.16 19.65 -2.32
N GLY A 35 4.17 19.86 -3.19
CA GLY A 35 2.90 20.46 -2.80
C GLY A 35 2.33 19.83 -1.53
N ASP A 36 1.39 20.51 -0.88
CA ASP A 36 0.81 20.10 0.42
C ASP A 36 0.65 18.57 0.53
N PRO A 37 1.35 17.90 1.48
CA PRO A 37 1.36 16.44 1.58
C PRO A 37 -0.03 15.83 1.68
N TYR A 38 -0.98 16.54 2.33
CA TYR A 38 -2.36 16.11 2.38
C TYR A 38 -3.00 16.13 0.98
N GLN A 39 -2.86 17.24 0.25
CA GLN A 39 -3.38 17.35 -1.11
C GLN A 39 -2.75 16.31 -2.07
N VAL A 40 -1.44 16.07 -1.97
CA VAL A 40 -0.76 15.03 -2.76
C VAL A 40 -1.35 13.65 -2.49
N ALA A 41 -1.56 13.30 -1.22
CA ALA A 41 -2.17 12.04 -0.85
C ALA A 41 -3.63 11.93 -1.36
N MET A 42 -4.42 13.00 -1.24
CA MET A 42 -5.81 13.01 -1.72
C MET A 42 -5.89 12.88 -3.24
N ASN A 43 -5.03 13.58 -3.99
CA ASN A 43 -4.95 13.43 -5.44
C ASN A 43 -4.66 11.97 -5.84
N TYR A 44 -3.71 11.32 -5.16
CA TYR A 44 -3.40 9.91 -5.42
C TYR A 44 -4.58 8.98 -5.11
N VAL A 45 -5.28 9.23 -3.99
CA VAL A 45 -6.47 8.45 -3.60
C VAL A 45 -7.56 8.55 -4.67
N GLU A 46 -7.79 9.75 -5.20
CA GLU A 46 -8.80 10.02 -6.23
C GLU A 46 -8.39 9.44 -7.60
N GLU A 47 -7.19 9.76 -8.08
CA GLU A 47 -6.66 9.32 -9.38
C GLU A 47 -6.66 7.80 -9.51
N HIS A 48 -6.17 7.11 -8.47
CA HIS A 48 -6.07 5.66 -8.48
C HIS A 48 -7.30 4.95 -7.92
N LYS A 49 -8.35 5.70 -7.56
CA LYS A 49 -9.62 5.18 -7.03
C LYS A 49 -9.39 4.23 -5.85
N ILE A 50 -8.48 4.61 -4.95
CA ILE A 50 -7.99 3.75 -3.88
C ILE A 50 -9.14 3.30 -2.96
N LEU A 51 -10.06 4.21 -2.63
CA LEU A 51 -11.20 3.87 -1.79
C LEU A 51 -12.15 2.87 -2.45
N GLN A 52 -12.38 2.99 -3.77
CA GLN A 52 -13.23 2.06 -4.51
C GLN A 52 -12.61 0.66 -4.55
N ILE A 53 -11.29 0.56 -4.74
CA ILE A 53 -10.58 -0.73 -4.69
C ILE A 53 -10.84 -1.44 -3.36
N PHE A 54 -10.66 -0.72 -2.25
CA PHE A 54 -10.86 -1.32 -0.93
C PHE A 54 -12.34 -1.62 -0.63
N GLN A 55 -13.28 -0.80 -1.12
CA GLN A 55 -14.71 -1.06 -0.97
C GLN A 55 -15.13 -2.35 -1.68
N ASP A 56 -14.75 -2.54 -2.94
CA ASP A 56 -15.08 -3.73 -3.74
C ASP A 56 -14.54 -5.01 -3.07
N ILE A 57 -13.28 -4.97 -2.62
CA ILE A 57 -12.66 -6.11 -1.93
C ILE A 57 -13.38 -6.40 -0.61
N THR A 58 -13.67 -5.37 0.19
CA THR A 58 -14.31 -5.53 1.50
C THR A 58 -15.72 -6.08 1.37
N GLU A 59 -16.49 -5.63 0.36
CA GLU A 59 -17.83 -6.17 0.08
C GLU A 59 -17.77 -7.68 -0.18
N LYS A 60 -16.90 -8.11 -1.08
CA LYS A 60 -16.72 -9.53 -1.41
C LYS A 60 -16.26 -10.34 -0.21
N LEU A 61 -15.35 -9.79 0.59
CA LEU A 61 -14.85 -10.43 1.81
C LEU A 61 -15.98 -10.68 2.82
N LEU A 62 -16.85 -9.70 3.04
CA LEU A 62 -17.97 -9.79 4.00
C LEU A 62 -19.09 -10.75 3.54
N ILE A 63 -19.27 -10.87 2.22
CA ILE A 63 -20.24 -11.80 1.63
C ILE A 63 -19.70 -13.24 1.70
N HIS A 64 -18.48 -13.47 1.22
CA HIS A 64 -17.94 -14.82 1.06
C HIS A 64 -17.40 -15.41 2.36
N LYS A 65 -16.90 -14.57 3.28
CA LYS A 65 -16.34 -14.98 4.57
C LYS A 65 -15.36 -16.16 4.43
N PRO A 66 -14.30 -16.03 3.61
CA PRO A 66 -13.34 -17.10 3.41
C PRO A 66 -12.62 -17.48 4.71
N ASP A 67 -12.15 -18.72 4.80
CA ASP A 67 -11.38 -19.20 5.96
C ASP A 67 -10.03 -18.46 6.10
N ASP A 68 -9.42 -18.08 4.97
CA ASP A 68 -8.24 -17.20 4.92
C ASP A 68 -8.59 -15.87 4.21
N PRO A 69 -8.82 -14.78 4.96
CA PRO A 69 -9.13 -13.48 4.38
C PRO A 69 -7.95 -12.82 3.67
N LEU A 70 -6.71 -13.13 4.04
CA LEU A 70 -5.52 -12.52 3.42
C LEU A 70 -5.23 -13.15 2.06
N GLU A 71 -5.33 -14.48 1.96
CA GLU A 71 -5.22 -15.17 0.67
C GLU A 71 -6.32 -14.70 -0.29
N PHE A 72 -7.55 -14.53 0.20
CA PHE A 72 -8.65 -14.01 -0.61
C PHE A 72 -8.37 -12.61 -1.14
N ILE A 73 -7.90 -11.68 -0.29
CA ILE A 73 -7.57 -10.31 -0.71
C ILE A 73 -6.48 -10.33 -1.78
N LEU A 74 -5.44 -11.16 -1.61
CA LEU A 74 -4.36 -11.29 -2.59
C LEU A 74 -4.90 -11.72 -3.97
N LEU A 75 -5.77 -12.73 -4.00
CA LEU A 75 -6.38 -13.23 -5.24
C LEU A 75 -7.29 -12.19 -5.90
N GLU A 76 -8.06 -11.44 -5.11
CA GLU A 76 -8.93 -10.38 -5.62
C GLU A 76 -8.10 -9.24 -6.25
N VAL A 77 -7.03 -8.79 -5.59
CA VAL A 77 -6.11 -7.79 -6.15
C VAL A 77 -5.49 -8.28 -7.47
N GLN A 78 -5.05 -9.54 -7.52
CA GLN A 78 -4.49 -10.12 -8.74
C GLN A 78 -5.52 -10.16 -9.88
N SER A 79 -6.77 -10.50 -9.57
CA SER A 79 -7.88 -10.48 -10.54
C SER A 79 -8.12 -9.07 -11.10
N MET A 80 -8.14 -8.05 -10.23
CA MET A 80 -8.30 -6.65 -10.64
C MET A 80 -7.17 -6.17 -11.56
N ILE A 81 -5.92 -6.56 -11.28
CA ILE A 81 -4.76 -6.25 -12.14
C ILE A 81 -4.94 -6.88 -13.52
N ASN A 82 -5.30 -8.17 -13.58
CA ASN A 82 -5.50 -8.89 -14.82
C ASN A 82 -6.64 -8.27 -15.65
N ALA A 83 -7.73 -7.86 -15.00
CA ALA A 83 -8.85 -7.20 -15.66
C ALA A 83 -8.44 -5.87 -16.32
N ARG A 84 -7.63 -5.05 -15.64
CA ARG A 84 -7.10 -3.79 -16.19
C ARG A 84 -6.19 -4.02 -17.40
N GLN A 85 -5.40 -5.08 -17.38
CA GLN A 85 -4.51 -5.44 -18.50
C GLN A 85 -5.26 -6.04 -19.69
N ALA A 86 -6.43 -6.63 -19.44
CA ALA A 86 -7.28 -7.25 -20.45
C ALA A 86 -8.24 -6.28 -21.15
N GLU A 87 -8.31 -5.01 -20.72
CA GLU A 87 -9.04 -3.93 -21.39
C GLU A 87 -8.10 -3.21 -22.38
N PRO A 88 -7.97 -3.65 -23.65
CA PRO A 88 -7.22 -2.89 -24.65
C PRO A 88 -7.93 -1.57 -24.93
N GLU A 89 -7.15 -0.49 -25.00
CA GLU A 89 -7.48 0.84 -25.56
C GLU A 89 -8.85 0.93 -26.25
N LYS A 90 -9.92 1.21 -25.49
CA LYS A 90 -11.23 1.63 -26.04
C LYS A 90 -11.37 3.16 -26.15
N LEU A 91 -10.26 3.89 -26.21
CA LEU A 91 -10.24 5.31 -26.57
C LEU A 91 -9.18 5.56 -27.64
N SER A 92 -9.53 5.20 -28.87
CA SER A 92 -8.90 5.67 -30.09
C SER A 92 -9.98 5.82 -31.16
N GLU A 93 -10.93 6.74 -30.95
CA GLU A 93 -11.83 7.30 -31.97
C GLU A 93 -12.29 8.70 -31.55
#